data_AF-A0A9Q0YDR9-F1
#
_entry.id   AF-A0A9Q0YDR9-F1
#
_cell.length_a   1.000
_cell.length_b   1.000
_cell.length_c   1.000
_cell.angle_alpha   90.00
_cell.angle_beta   90.00
_cell.angle_gamma   90.00
#
_symmetry.space_group_name_H-M   'P 1'
#
loop_
_entity.id
_entity.type
_entity.pdbx_description
1 polymer ?
#
loop_
_entity_poly.entity_id
_entity_poly.type
_entity_poly.pdbx_seq_one_letter_code
_entity_poly.pdbx_strand_id
1 'polypeptide(L)'
;MAEAEIQQPPRKKTRAEYQRDYRRRIKESKEIYDVFREHEKIRSRLWRLNRNSEVKAKEREQARIRAQRYRQKYKGERSSQSAKMSKKVTRAEKQALQEKWRKAKRKYPSNMSSQKRRRVNELRRQKHAESKHVSTIHNQSPDPSSEGLFTSDSARRKAVSRSLRVLPKDPQRFAEVITSMVKTATPKKKNALKRRMILSPSQKKRQDFLNKNSVKAIIQQIKHSRSRKDLELRQLLHIATTIKKKKKQFAEEDVTQGVRSELELLKKACAAPPDFKQEKEE
;
A
#
# COMPACT_ATOMS: atom_id res chain seq x y z
N MET A 1 47.87 30.22 43.19
CA MET A 1 48.28 30.45 41.79
C MET A 1 47.44 29.54 40.93
N ALA A 2 46.56 30.10 40.09
CA ALA A 2 45.68 29.32 39.23
C ALA A 2 46.41 29.01 37.92
N GLU A 3 46.73 27.73 37.71
CA GLU A 3 47.36 27.25 36.48
C GLU A 3 46.36 27.41 35.33
N ALA A 4 46.70 28.25 34.36
CA ALA A 4 45.93 28.41 33.14
C ALA A 4 46.01 27.09 32.34
N GLU A 5 44.88 26.38 32.29
CA GLU A 5 44.72 25.15 31.50
C GLU A 5 44.90 25.50 30.01
N ILE A 6 46.08 25.19 29.46
CA ILE A 6 46.42 25.41 28.05
C ILE A 6 45.53 24.49 27.21
N GLN A 7 44.42 25.03 26.71
CA GLN A 7 43.55 24.33 25.77
C GLN A 7 44.31 24.07 24.47
N GLN A 8 44.77 22.84 24.30
CA GLN A 8 45.34 22.37 23.05
C GLN A 8 44.32 22.56 21.90
N PRO A 9 44.76 23.02 20.72
CA PRO A 9 43.86 23.21 19.59
C PRO A 9 43.22 21.86 19.18
N PRO A 10 41.93 21.86 18.77
CA PRO A 10 41.22 20.63 18.48
C PRO A 10 41.89 19.87 17.33
N ARG A 11 42.18 18.60 17.56
CA ARG A 11 42.79 17.70 16.56
C ARG A 11 41.93 17.66 15.29
N LYS A 12 42.58 17.77 14.12
CA LYS A 12 41.91 17.61 12.82
C LYS A 12 41.31 16.21 12.71
N LYS A 13 40.02 16.13 12.41
CA LYS A 13 39.29 14.86 12.25
C LYS A 13 39.87 14.02 11.12
N THR A 14 39.83 12.70 11.27
CA THR A 14 40.26 11.76 10.22
C THR A 14 39.20 11.64 9.11
N ARG A 15 39.59 11.21 7.89
CA ARG A 15 38.65 10.98 6.78
C ARG A 15 37.51 10.01 7.15
N ALA A 16 37.82 9.02 7.98
CA ALA A 16 36.84 8.05 8.47
C ALA A 16 35.82 8.71 9.42
N GLU A 17 36.28 9.58 10.31
CA GLU A 17 35.41 10.37 11.20
C GLU A 17 34.48 11.29 10.40
N TYR A 18 35.01 12.01 9.40
CA TYR A 18 34.19 12.83 8.51
C TYR A 18 33.08 12.02 7.82
N GLN A 19 33.38 10.81 7.34
CA GLN A 19 32.37 9.94 6.73
C GLN A 19 31.33 9.44 7.74
N ARG A 20 31.74 9.13 8.98
CA ARG A 20 30.82 8.72 10.04
C ARG A 20 29.87 9.86 10.41
N ASP A 21 30.39 11.07 10.59
CA ASP A 21 29.61 12.27 10.91
C ASP A 21 28.67 12.64 9.76
N TYR A 22 29.13 12.54 8.52
CA TYR A 22 28.28 12.74 7.33
C TYR A 22 27.12 11.73 7.28
N ARG A 23 27.40 10.44 7.48
CA ARG A 23 26.36 9.39 7.52
C ARG A 23 25.38 9.59 8.67
N ARG A 24 25.84 10.14 9.79
CA ARG A 24 25.01 10.47 10.95
C ARG A 24 24.05 11.61 10.61
N ARG A 25 24.56 12.74 10.09
CA ARG A 25 23.77 13.91 9.67
C ARG A 25 22.70 13.56 8.64
N ILE A 26 23.01 12.72 7.65
CA ILE A 26 22.01 12.29 6.65
C ILE A 26 20.84 11.51 7.28
N LYS A 27 21.07 10.84 8.42
CA LYS A 27 20.06 10.01 9.11
C LYS A 27 19.44 10.71 10.31
N GLU A 28 19.78 11.97 10.53
CA GLU A 28 19.35 12.75 11.69
C GLU A 28 17.85 13.05 11.65
N SER A 29 17.33 13.38 10.46
CA SER A 29 15.90 13.53 10.22
C SER A 29 15.45 12.79 8.97
N LYS A 30 14.17 12.41 8.95
CA LYS A 30 13.54 11.74 7.80
C LYS A 30 13.54 12.62 6.55
N GLU A 31 13.32 13.92 6.73
CA GLU A 31 13.31 14.91 5.64
C GLU A 31 14.69 15.04 4.98
N ILE A 32 15.75 15.13 5.77
CA ILE A 32 17.14 15.18 5.26
C ILE A 32 17.47 13.89 4.49
N TYR A 33 17.04 12.73 5.01
CA TYR A 33 17.27 11.45 4.35
C TYR A 33 16.52 11.33 3.02
N ASP A 34 15.27 11.79 2.96
CA ASP A 34 14.44 11.75 1.75
C ASP A 34 15.01 12.69 0.66
N VAL A 35 15.46 13.89 1.03
CA VAL A 35 16.16 14.81 0.11
C VAL A 35 17.45 14.17 -0.41
N PHE A 36 18.26 13.58 0.46
CA PHE A 36 19.48 12.85 0.06
C PHE A 36 19.18 11.70 -0.92
N ARG A 37 18.10 10.95 -0.67
CA ARG A 37 17.65 9.85 -1.53
C ARG A 37 17.24 10.33 -2.92
N GLU A 38 16.51 11.43 -3.02
CA GLU A 38 16.15 12.02 -4.31
C GLU A 38 17.38 12.55 -5.05
N HIS A 39 18.32 13.21 -4.34
CA HIS A 39 19.59 13.64 -4.91
C HIS A 39 20.41 12.47 -5.48
N GLU A 40 20.50 11.34 -4.76
CA GLU A 40 21.18 10.14 -5.24
C GLU A 40 20.50 9.53 -6.47
N LYS A 41 19.16 9.54 -6.54
CA LYS A 41 18.43 9.09 -7.73
C LYS A 41 18.75 9.97 -8.94
N ILE A 42 18.73 11.29 -8.77
CA ILE A 42 19.05 12.25 -9.83
C ILE A 42 20.50 12.05 -10.27
N ARG A 43 21.44 11.97 -9.32
CA ARG A 43 22.87 11.70 -9.61
C ARG A 43 23.06 10.41 -10.39
N SER A 44 22.40 9.32 -9.99
CA SER A 44 22.46 8.04 -10.71
C SER A 44 21.87 8.13 -12.12
N ARG A 45 20.77 8.88 -12.28
CA ARG A 45 20.14 9.10 -13.60
C ARG A 45 21.05 9.91 -14.52
N LEU A 46 21.60 11.02 -14.04
CA LEU A 46 22.56 11.85 -14.77
C LEU A 46 23.83 11.07 -15.12
N TRP A 47 24.36 10.28 -14.19
CA TRP A 47 25.52 9.42 -14.46
C TRP A 47 25.26 8.41 -15.58
N ARG A 48 24.04 7.85 -15.68
CA ARG A 48 23.66 6.93 -16.76
C ARG A 48 23.49 7.65 -18.10
N LEU A 49 22.88 8.82 -18.09
CA LEU A 49 22.64 9.62 -19.29
C LEU A 49 23.94 10.17 -19.88
N ASN A 50 24.83 10.68 -19.02
CA ASN A 50 26.11 11.25 -19.42
C ASN A 50 27.19 10.19 -19.69
N ARG A 51 26.80 8.91 -19.83
CA ARG A 51 27.75 7.80 -20.00
C ARG A 51 28.06 7.59 -21.47
N ASN A 52 29.17 8.18 -21.92
CA ASN A 52 29.69 8.04 -23.27
C ASN A 52 30.06 6.58 -23.60
N SER A 53 29.99 6.23 -24.88
CA SER A 53 30.35 4.91 -25.42
C SER A 53 31.78 4.51 -25.06
N GLU A 54 32.72 5.45 -25.14
CA GLU A 54 34.12 5.24 -24.78
C GLU A 54 34.32 4.89 -23.30
N VAL A 55 33.59 5.57 -22.41
CA VAL A 55 33.66 5.29 -20.97
C VAL A 55 33.13 3.89 -20.69
N LYS A 56 32.04 3.48 -21.37
CA LYS A 56 31.51 2.11 -21.27
C LYS A 56 32.54 1.08 -21.76
N ALA A 57 33.26 1.36 -22.84
CA ALA A 57 34.30 0.48 -23.36
C ALA A 57 35.48 0.35 -22.37
N LYS A 58 35.95 1.47 -21.81
CA LYS A 58 37.01 1.49 -20.78
C LYS A 58 36.60 0.68 -19.54
N GLU A 59 35.36 0.82 -19.07
CA GLU A 59 34.86 0.07 -17.91
C GLU A 59 34.72 -1.44 -18.20
N ARG A 60 34.31 -1.81 -19.42
CA ARG A 60 34.28 -3.22 -19.87
C ARG A 60 35.70 -3.80 -19.89
N GLU A 61 36.67 -3.06 -20.40
CA GLU A 61 38.06 -3.51 -20.45
C GLU A 61 38.65 -3.62 -19.03
N GLN A 62 38.40 -2.66 -18.15
CA GLN A 62 38.79 -2.77 -16.75
C GLN A 62 38.12 -3.97 -16.04
N ALA A 63 36.86 -4.29 -16.37
CA ALA A 63 36.21 -5.49 -15.85
C ALA A 63 36.88 -6.77 -16.39
N ARG A 64 37.25 -6.79 -17.67
CA ARG A 64 38.00 -7.89 -18.30
C ARG A 64 39.36 -8.09 -17.63
N ILE A 65 40.11 -7.02 -17.41
CA ILE A 65 41.41 -7.03 -16.71
C ILE A 65 41.25 -7.52 -15.27
N ARG A 66 40.23 -7.05 -14.53
CA ARG A 66 39.94 -7.54 -13.17
C ARG A 66 39.65 -9.04 -13.16
N ALA A 67 38.85 -9.52 -14.10
CA ALA A 67 38.56 -10.94 -14.24
C ALA A 67 39.81 -11.75 -14.62
N GLN A 68 40.68 -11.22 -15.48
CA GLN A 68 41.94 -11.85 -15.85
C GLN A 68 42.91 -11.92 -14.67
N ARG A 69 43.10 -10.82 -13.92
CA ARG A 69 43.93 -10.80 -12.71
C ARG A 69 43.42 -11.78 -11.67
N TYR A 70 42.10 -11.84 -11.46
CA TYR A 70 41.48 -12.84 -10.60
C TYR A 70 41.81 -14.25 -11.10
N ARG A 71 41.54 -14.56 -12.37
CA ARG A 71 41.83 -15.89 -12.95
C ARG A 71 43.31 -16.26 -12.83
N GLN A 72 44.23 -15.32 -13.05
CA GLN A 72 45.68 -15.54 -12.94
C GLN A 72 46.10 -15.80 -11.49
N LYS A 73 45.63 -14.99 -10.53
CA LYS A 73 45.87 -15.20 -9.10
C LYS A 73 45.44 -16.61 -8.66
N TYR A 74 44.29 -17.07 -9.13
CA TYR A 74 43.73 -18.37 -8.79
C TYR A 74 44.10 -19.50 -9.79
N LYS A 75 45.01 -19.25 -10.74
CA LYS A 75 45.49 -20.27 -11.70
C LYS A 75 46.49 -21.24 -11.04
N GLY A 76 47.24 -20.77 -10.03
CA GLY A 76 48.21 -21.57 -9.27
C GLY A 76 47.65 -22.24 -8.00
N GLU A 77 46.65 -21.66 -7.34
CA GLU A 77 46.05 -22.20 -6.10
C GLU A 77 45.14 -23.43 -6.34
N ARG A 78 44.90 -23.82 -7.60
CA ARG A 78 43.96 -24.88 -7.95
C ARG A 78 44.53 -26.30 -7.95
N SER A 79 45.84 -26.52 -7.81
CA SER A 79 46.37 -27.90 -7.77
C SER A 79 46.04 -28.64 -6.46
N SER A 80 45.78 -27.93 -5.36
CA SER A 80 45.52 -28.56 -4.05
C SER A 80 44.08 -28.41 -3.51
N GLN A 81 43.25 -27.51 -4.06
CA GLN A 81 41.88 -27.26 -3.55
C GLN A 81 40.73 -27.47 -4.55
N SER A 82 41.01 -27.77 -5.83
CA SER A 82 39.97 -27.92 -6.87
C SER A 82 39.27 -29.29 -6.92
N ALA A 83 39.67 -30.26 -6.08
CA ALA A 83 39.00 -31.56 -5.95
C ALA A 83 37.54 -31.47 -5.43
N LYS A 84 37.07 -30.28 -5.05
CA LYS A 84 35.68 -30.02 -4.61
C LYS A 84 34.94 -29.03 -5.51
N MET A 85 35.20 -29.07 -6.83
CA MET A 85 34.24 -28.53 -7.80
C MET A 85 32.94 -29.31 -7.67
N SER A 86 31.91 -28.74 -7.01
CA SER A 86 30.60 -29.37 -6.90
C SER A 86 30.10 -29.69 -8.32
N LYS A 87 29.94 -30.98 -8.62
CA LYS A 87 29.32 -31.47 -9.86
C LYS A 87 28.07 -30.62 -10.14
N LYS A 88 27.94 -30.06 -11.34
CA LYS A 88 26.72 -29.32 -11.72
C LYS A 88 25.54 -30.30 -11.61
N VAL A 89 24.75 -30.14 -10.56
CA VAL A 89 23.61 -31.01 -10.25
C VAL A 89 22.55 -30.81 -11.31
N THR A 90 22.22 -31.87 -12.04
CA THR A 90 21.13 -31.86 -13.03
C THR A 90 19.77 -31.67 -12.36
N ARG A 91 18.74 -31.29 -13.12
CA ARG A 91 17.38 -31.11 -12.58
C ARG A 91 16.86 -32.37 -11.89
N ALA A 92 17.14 -33.54 -12.46
CA ALA A 92 16.76 -34.84 -11.91
C ALA A 92 17.50 -35.14 -10.59
N GLU A 93 18.82 -34.94 -10.54
CA GLU A 93 19.61 -35.12 -9.31
C GLU A 93 19.13 -34.17 -8.19
N LYS A 94 18.74 -32.94 -8.53
CA LYS A 94 18.18 -31.98 -7.57
C LYS A 94 16.84 -32.46 -6.99
N GLN A 95 15.97 -33.03 -7.82
CA GLN A 95 14.71 -33.61 -7.36
C GLN A 95 14.93 -34.84 -6.48
N ALA A 96 15.84 -35.74 -6.87
CA ALA A 96 16.20 -36.91 -6.08
C ALA A 96 16.80 -36.53 -4.71
N LEU A 97 17.66 -35.51 -4.66
CA LEU A 97 18.17 -34.95 -3.40
C LEU A 97 17.04 -34.38 -2.54
N GLN A 98 16.10 -33.67 -3.15
CA GLN A 98 14.96 -33.10 -2.44
C GLN A 98 14.04 -34.19 -1.86
N GLU A 99 13.81 -35.28 -2.61
CA GLU A 99 13.06 -36.44 -2.12
C GLU A 99 13.79 -37.17 -1.00
N LYS A 100 15.10 -37.39 -1.14
CA LYS A 100 15.93 -37.99 -0.09
C LYS A 100 15.87 -37.15 1.19
N TRP A 101 15.93 -35.83 1.06
CA TRP A 101 15.77 -34.90 2.18
C TRP A 101 14.37 -34.98 2.81
N ARG A 102 13.30 -35.03 2.00
CA ARG A 102 11.92 -35.21 2.51
C ARG A 102 11.77 -36.54 3.26
N LYS A 103 12.30 -37.63 2.71
CA LYS A 103 12.28 -38.96 3.35
C LYS A 103 13.05 -38.94 4.67
N ALA A 104 14.25 -38.36 4.70
CA ALA A 104 15.04 -38.20 5.92
C ALA A 104 14.32 -37.34 6.98
N LYS A 105 13.71 -36.22 6.58
CA LYS A 105 12.88 -35.36 7.45
C LYS A 105 11.68 -36.09 8.04
N ARG A 106 11.06 -37.02 7.29
CA ARG A 106 9.95 -37.86 7.79
C ARG A 106 10.42 -38.95 8.75
N LYS A 107 11.59 -39.55 8.51
CA LYS A 107 12.17 -40.61 9.34
C LYS A 107 12.79 -40.08 10.65
N TYR A 108 13.25 -38.83 10.65
CA TYR A 108 13.85 -38.22 11.84
C TYR A 108 12.90 -38.20 13.06
N PRO A 109 11.63 -37.77 12.94
CA PRO A 109 10.65 -37.90 14.02
C PRO A 109 10.46 -39.34 14.49
N SER A 110 10.29 -40.30 13.57
CA SER A 110 9.98 -41.70 13.93
C SER A 110 11.10 -42.37 14.72
N ASN A 111 12.35 -41.97 14.48
CA ASN A 111 13.53 -42.53 15.16
C ASN A 111 13.90 -41.78 16.46
N MET A 112 13.12 -40.79 16.89
CA MET A 112 13.37 -40.10 18.17
C MET A 112 12.65 -40.81 19.32
N SER A 113 13.37 -40.99 20.45
CA SER A 113 12.76 -41.42 21.70
C SER A 113 11.69 -40.43 22.18
N SER A 114 10.69 -40.95 22.90
CA SER A 114 9.56 -40.14 23.40
C SER A 114 10.02 -38.92 24.21
N GLN A 115 10.99 -39.10 25.12
CA GLN A 115 11.56 -38.00 25.91
C GLN A 115 12.28 -36.95 25.05
N LYS A 116 13.07 -37.37 24.05
CA LYS A 116 13.77 -36.44 23.15
C LYS A 116 12.77 -35.65 22.31
N ARG A 117 11.71 -36.29 21.83
CA ARG A 117 10.62 -35.63 21.10
C ARG A 117 9.89 -34.61 21.99
N ARG A 118 9.66 -34.93 23.27
CA ARG A 118 9.07 -33.98 24.25
C ARG A 118 9.96 -32.75 24.44
N ARG A 119 11.26 -32.92 24.73
CA ARG A 119 12.21 -31.80 24.90
C ARG A 119 12.28 -30.89 23.67
N VAL A 120 12.36 -31.47 22.46
CA VAL A 120 12.40 -30.70 21.21
C VAL A 120 11.11 -29.89 21.01
N ASN A 121 9.94 -30.48 21.30
CA ASN A 121 8.66 -29.79 21.19
C ASN A 121 8.50 -28.67 22.23
N GLU A 122 8.99 -28.89 23.46
CA GLU A 122 8.98 -27.90 24.53
C GLU A 122 9.85 -26.69 24.20
N LEU A 123 11.09 -26.94 23.74
CA LEU A 123 11.99 -25.89 23.26
C LEU A 123 11.40 -25.12 22.07
N ARG A 124 10.68 -25.81 21.18
CA ARG A 124 9.97 -25.18 20.05
C ARG A 124 8.81 -24.31 20.51
N ARG A 125 8.06 -24.73 21.54
CA ARG A 125 6.99 -23.93 22.16
C ARG A 125 7.55 -22.69 22.85
N GLN A 126 8.64 -22.83 23.59
CA GLN A 126 9.34 -21.72 24.26
C GLN A 126 9.81 -20.67 23.24
N LYS A 127 10.55 -21.06 22.20
CA LYS A 127 10.98 -20.14 21.13
C LYS A 127 9.82 -19.44 20.43
N HIS A 128 8.71 -20.15 20.23
CA HIS A 128 7.52 -19.56 19.63
C HIS A 128 6.82 -18.58 20.58
N ALA A 129 6.79 -18.85 21.89
CA ALA A 129 6.28 -17.94 22.91
C ALA A 129 7.16 -16.68 23.01
N GLU A 130 8.48 -16.82 23.02
CA GLU A 130 9.44 -15.71 23.00
C GLU A 130 9.28 -14.84 21.76
N SER A 131 9.21 -15.46 20.57
CA SER A 131 8.99 -14.73 19.31
C SER A 131 7.65 -13.97 19.30
N LYS A 132 6.59 -14.57 19.86
CA LYS A 132 5.31 -13.88 20.04
C LYS A 132 5.41 -12.74 21.03
N HIS A 133 6.12 -12.92 22.14
CA HIS A 133 6.30 -11.89 23.16
C HIS A 133 7.05 -10.68 22.60
N VAL A 134 8.16 -10.90 21.88
CA VAL A 134 8.90 -9.84 21.16
C VAL A 134 8.01 -9.14 20.12
N SER A 135 7.21 -9.90 19.37
CA SER A 135 6.27 -9.33 18.40
C SER A 135 5.12 -8.56 19.07
N THR A 136 4.72 -8.94 20.28
CA THR A 136 3.65 -8.28 21.03
C THR A 136 4.15 -7.00 21.69
N ILE A 137 5.36 -7.00 22.27
CA ILE A 137 6.01 -5.78 22.78
C ILE A 137 6.20 -4.75 21.67
N HIS A 138 6.54 -5.18 20.45
CA HIS A 138 6.66 -4.25 19.32
C HIS A 138 5.31 -3.70 18.81
N ASN A 139 4.18 -4.31 19.21
CA ASN A 139 2.83 -3.93 18.83
C ASN A 139 1.98 -3.37 19.99
N GLN A 140 2.56 -3.15 21.18
CA GLN A 140 1.91 -2.47 22.31
C GLN A 140 2.15 -0.95 22.32
N SER A 141 2.11 -0.34 21.13
CA SER A 141 1.78 1.07 20.98
C SER A 141 0.25 1.17 20.91
N PRO A 142 -0.41 2.12 21.59
CA PRO A 142 -1.87 2.21 21.63
C PRO A 142 -2.40 2.38 20.21
N ASP A 143 -3.29 1.47 19.81
CA ASP A 143 -3.88 1.32 18.47
C ASP A 143 -4.33 2.67 17.87
N PRO A 144 -3.85 3.02 16.66
CA PRO A 144 -4.65 3.82 15.74
C PRO A 144 -4.76 3.10 14.39
N SER A 145 -5.99 2.73 14.04
CA SER A 145 -6.51 2.90 12.69
C SER A 145 -5.74 2.29 11.52
N SER A 146 -5.53 0.97 11.39
CA SER A 146 -5.17 0.33 10.09
C SER A 146 -3.95 0.87 9.32
N GLU A 147 -3.16 1.78 9.89
CA GLU A 147 -2.06 2.47 9.21
C GLU A 147 -0.84 1.57 9.02
N GLY A 148 -0.72 0.50 9.79
CA GLY A 148 0.41 -0.43 9.72
C GLY A 148 0.51 -1.27 8.43
N LEU A 149 -0.49 -1.24 7.54
CA LEU A 149 -0.45 -2.04 6.31
C LEU A 149 0.41 -1.40 5.20
N PHE A 150 0.61 -0.09 5.24
CA PHE A 150 1.32 0.65 4.19
C PHE A 150 2.38 1.55 4.80
N THR A 151 3.57 1.59 4.19
CA THR A 151 4.71 2.39 4.67
C THR A 151 4.50 3.91 4.57
N SER A 152 3.50 4.35 3.80
CA SER A 152 3.09 5.76 3.69
C SER A 152 1.70 5.87 3.08
N ASP A 153 1.07 7.03 3.28
CA ASP A 153 -0.21 7.37 2.66
C ASP A 153 -0.16 7.42 1.12
N SER A 154 0.99 7.81 0.56
CA SER A 154 1.24 7.74 -0.88
C SER A 154 1.25 6.29 -1.37
N ALA A 155 1.88 5.38 -0.61
CA ALA A 155 1.88 3.95 -0.93
C ALA A 155 0.46 3.36 -0.88
N ARG A 156 -0.33 3.75 0.13
CA ARG A 156 -1.75 3.38 0.25
C ARG A 156 -2.54 3.83 -0.97
N ARG A 157 -2.47 5.11 -1.33
CA ARG A 157 -3.16 5.67 -2.51
C ARG A 157 -2.77 4.98 -3.82
N LYS A 158 -1.49 4.68 -4.03
CA LYS A 158 -1.01 3.96 -5.22
C LYS A 158 -1.48 2.50 -5.25
N ALA A 159 -1.50 1.81 -4.11
CA ALA A 159 -2.02 0.45 -4.03
C ALA A 159 -3.52 0.38 -4.33
N VAL A 160 -4.29 1.32 -3.77
CA VAL A 160 -5.73 1.48 -4.07
C VAL A 160 -5.94 1.80 -5.55
N SER A 161 -5.21 2.77 -6.10
CA SER A 161 -5.33 3.12 -7.53
C SER A 161 -5.01 1.94 -8.46
N ARG A 162 -3.96 1.17 -8.18
CA ARG A 162 -3.59 -0.03 -8.96
C ARG A 162 -4.64 -1.11 -8.88
N SER A 163 -5.24 -1.34 -7.71
CA SER A 163 -6.30 -2.33 -7.56
C SER A 163 -7.59 -1.91 -8.26
N LEU A 164 -7.95 -0.62 -8.22
CA LEU A 164 -9.11 -0.09 -8.94
C LEU A 164 -8.92 -0.14 -10.47
N ARG A 165 -7.69 -0.02 -10.99
CA ARG A 165 -7.42 -0.12 -12.44
C ARG A 165 -7.75 -1.49 -13.06
N VAL A 166 -7.69 -2.55 -12.26
CA VAL A 166 -7.97 -3.93 -12.73
C VAL A 166 -9.46 -4.22 -12.72
N LEU A 167 -10.26 -3.43 -12.00
CA LEU A 167 -11.70 -3.63 -11.87
C LEU A 167 -12.45 -2.92 -13.02
N PRO A 168 -13.59 -3.47 -13.49
CA PRO A 168 -14.43 -2.80 -14.47
C PRO A 168 -14.87 -1.42 -14.00
N LYS A 169 -14.89 -0.44 -14.92
CA LYS A 169 -15.41 0.90 -14.62
C LYS A 169 -16.94 0.94 -14.62
N ASP A 170 -17.57 0.06 -15.40
CA ASP A 170 -19.03 -0.01 -15.49
C ASP A 170 -19.61 -0.51 -14.17
N PRO A 171 -20.58 0.20 -13.56
CA PRO A 171 -21.05 -0.09 -12.22
C PRO A 171 -21.72 -1.47 -12.11
N GLN A 172 -22.44 -1.90 -13.15
CA GLN A 172 -23.09 -3.22 -13.20
C GLN A 172 -22.05 -4.35 -13.24
N ARG A 173 -21.09 -4.29 -14.17
CA ARG A 173 -20.00 -5.28 -14.29
C ARG A 173 -19.10 -5.30 -13.05
N PHE A 174 -18.86 -4.13 -12.45
CA PHE A 174 -18.14 -4.03 -11.18
C PHE A 174 -18.88 -4.78 -10.07
N ALA A 175 -20.19 -4.57 -9.93
CA ALA A 175 -21.01 -5.25 -8.93
C ALA A 175 -21.02 -6.77 -9.13
N GLU A 176 -21.09 -7.25 -10.37
CA GLU A 176 -21.02 -8.67 -10.70
C GLU A 176 -19.68 -9.30 -10.29
N VAL A 177 -18.56 -8.66 -10.63
CA VAL A 177 -17.20 -9.13 -10.27
C VAL A 177 -17.02 -9.15 -8.75
N ILE A 178 -17.42 -8.10 -8.03
CA ILE A 178 -17.32 -8.09 -6.57
C ILE A 178 -18.22 -9.16 -5.95
N THR A 179 -19.43 -9.35 -6.50
CA THR A 179 -20.37 -10.37 -6.01
C THR A 179 -19.82 -11.79 -6.21
N SER A 180 -19.19 -12.09 -7.34
CA SER A 180 -18.57 -13.40 -7.61
C SER A 180 -17.36 -13.67 -6.70
N MET A 181 -16.51 -12.65 -6.47
CA MET A 181 -15.39 -12.72 -5.52
C MET A 181 -15.88 -12.97 -4.08
N VAL A 182 -16.98 -12.34 -3.68
CA VAL A 182 -17.57 -12.55 -2.36
C VAL A 182 -18.20 -13.95 -2.24
N LYS A 183 -18.89 -14.44 -3.27
CA LYS A 183 -19.50 -15.77 -3.28
C LYS A 183 -18.46 -16.88 -3.07
N THR A 184 -17.31 -16.76 -3.72
CA THR A 184 -16.17 -17.70 -3.63
C THR A 184 -15.27 -17.51 -2.40
N ALA A 185 -15.46 -16.42 -1.63
CA ALA A 185 -14.65 -16.15 -0.45
C ALA A 185 -14.91 -17.14 0.71
N THR A 186 -13.87 -17.41 1.50
CA THR A 186 -13.97 -18.28 2.68
C THR A 186 -14.87 -17.67 3.77
N PRO A 187 -15.49 -18.49 4.64
CA PRO A 187 -16.38 -17.99 5.71
C PRO A 187 -15.73 -16.94 6.61
N LYS A 188 -14.44 -17.10 6.92
CA LYS A 188 -13.67 -16.13 7.71
C LYS A 188 -13.59 -14.76 7.03
N LYS A 189 -13.38 -14.72 5.69
CA LYS A 189 -13.35 -13.49 4.90
C LYS A 189 -14.74 -12.85 4.80
N LYS A 190 -15.79 -13.66 4.56
CA LYS A 190 -17.18 -13.21 4.56
C LYS A 190 -17.57 -12.56 5.88
N ASN A 191 -17.21 -13.18 7.01
CA ASN A 191 -17.48 -12.64 8.35
C ASN A 191 -16.71 -11.35 8.64
N ALA A 192 -15.46 -11.23 8.18
CA ALA A 192 -14.70 -9.99 8.29
C ALA A 192 -15.34 -8.83 7.51
N LEU A 193 -15.82 -9.09 6.29
CA LEU A 193 -16.52 -8.11 5.46
C LEU A 193 -17.88 -7.70 6.06
N LYS A 194 -18.62 -8.65 6.67
CA LYS A 194 -19.84 -8.36 7.46
C LYS A 194 -19.55 -7.46 8.66
N ARG A 195 -18.47 -7.74 9.41
CA ARG A 195 -18.04 -6.91 10.55
C ARG A 195 -17.65 -5.49 10.14
N ARG A 196 -17.06 -5.33 8.96
CA ARG A 196 -16.69 -4.02 8.38
C ARG A 196 -17.85 -3.34 7.64
N MET A 197 -19.07 -3.87 7.73
CA MET A 197 -20.30 -3.36 7.08
C MET A 197 -20.24 -3.24 5.55
N ILE A 198 -19.27 -3.86 4.88
CA ILE A 198 -19.13 -3.86 3.41
C ILE A 198 -20.14 -4.83 2.79
N LEU A 199 -20.39 -5.95 3.46
CA LEU A 199 -21.46 -6.89 3.13
C LEU A 199 -22.51 -6.78 4.22
N SER A 200 -23.46 -5.85 4.09
CA SER A 200 -24.56 -5.77 5.04
C SER A 200 -25.42 -7.03 4.94
N PRO A 201 -25.54 -7.84 6.02
CA PRO A 201 -26.60 -8.82 6.09
C PRO A 201 -27.85 -8.09 6.61
N SER A 202 -28.89 -8.01 5.76
CA SER A 202 -30.21 -7.40 6.02
C SER A 202 -30.36 -5.91 5.68
N GLN A 203 -31.46 -5.62 4.99
CA GLN A 203 -31.99 -4.27 4.71
C GLN A 203 -32.19 -3.46 6.00
N LYS A 204 -32.54 -4.12 7.11
CA LYS A 204 -32.76 -3.50 8.42
C LYS A 204 -31.49 -2.82 8.97
N LYS A 205 -30.33 -3.47 8.86
CA LYS A 205 -29.04 -2.90 9.31
C LYS A 205 -28.54 -1.76 8.41
N ARG A 206 -28.86 -1.80 7.11
CA ARG A 206 -28.60 -0.70 6.17
C ARG A 206 -29.45 0.52 6.52
N GLN A 207 -30.71 0.30 6.90
CA GLN A 207 -31.62 1.35 7.34
C GLN A 207 -31.22 1.92 8.70
N ASP A 208 -30.79 1.10 9.65
CA ASP A 208 -30.25 1.54 10.95
C ASP A 208 -28.97 2.39 10.80
N PHE A 209 -28.09 2.06 9.86
CA PHE A 209 -26.89 2.86 9.58
C PHE A 209 -27.23 4.22 8.96
N LEU A 210 -28.18 4.25 8.01
CA LEU A 210 -28.68 5.50 7.45
C LEU A 210 -29.42 6.35 8.50
N ASN A 211 -30.14 5.71 9.42
CA ASN A 211 -30.87 6.37 10.48
C ASN A 211 -29.93 6.93 11.56
N LYS A 212 -28.93 6.17 12.01
CA LYS A 212 -27.95 6.59 13.03
C LYS A 212 -27.08 7.77 12.60
N ASN A 213 -26.77 7.89 11.31
CA ASN A 213 -26.00 9.00 10.74
C ASN A 213 -26.87 10.07 10.09
N SER A 214 -28.19 10.01 10.27
CA SER A 214 -29.09 11.04 9.75
C SER A 214 -29.03 12.28 10.63
N VAL A 215 -29.03 13.46 10.00
CA VAL A 215 -29.11 14.76 10.69
C VAL A 215 -30.32 14.81 11.63
N LYS A 216 -31.43 14.15 11.28
CA LYS A 216 -32.63 14.04 12.14
C LYS A 216 -32.36 13.28 13.44
N ALA A 217 -31.64 12.16 13.40
CA ALA A 217 -31.32 11.38 14.59
C ALA A 217 -30.34 12.13 15.51
N ILE A 218 -29.37 12.83 14.94
CA ILE A 218 -28.43 13.68 15.70
C ILE A 218 -29.18 14.83 16.38
N ILE A 219 -30.09 15.50 15.67
CA ILE A 219 -30.95 16.56 16.24
C ILE A 219 -31.84 16.02 17.37
N GLN A 220 -32.31 14.76 17.27
CA GLN A 220 -33.18 14.13 18.26
C GLN A 220 -32.41 13.70 19.51
N GLN A 221 -31.17 13.22 19.37
CA GLN A 221 -30.28 12.91 20.50
C GLN A 221 -29.89 14.17 21.28
N ILE A 222 -29.62 15.27 20.57
CA ILE A 222 -29.20 16.54 21.16
C ILE A 222 -30.42 17.36 21.65
N LYS A 223 -31.65 16.92 21.36
CA LYS A 223 -32.89 17.69 21.63
C LYS A 223 -33.08 18.09 23.08
N HIS A 224 -32.64 17.25 24.00
CA HIS A 224 -32.88 17.42 25.43
C HIS A 224 -31.65 17.94 26.17
N SER A 225 -30.50 18.09 25.50
CA SER A 225 -29.30 18.68 26.09
C SER A 225 -29.42 20.21 26.14
N ARG A 226 -29.00 20.80 27.26
CA ARG A 226 -28.92 22.26 27.47
C ARG A 226 -27.48 22.79 27.38
N SER A 227 -26.53 21.96 26.96
CA SER A 227 -25.13 22.38 26.78
C SER A 227 -25.02 23.44 25.68
N ARG A 228 -24.20 24.46 25.90
CA ARG A 228 -23.96 25.54 24.92
C ARG A 228 -23.47 25.01 23.56
N LYS A 229 -22.55 24.05 23.58
CA LYS A 229 -22.01 23.40 22.36
C LYS A 229 -23.08 22.66 21.57
N ASP A 230 -24.02 22.06 22.30
CA ASP A 230 -25.12 21.29 21.73
C ASP A 230 -26.19 22.18 21.09
N LEU A 231 -26.46 23.34 21.70
CA LEU A 231 -27.34 24.38 21.14
C LEU A 231 -26.77 24.98 19.85
N GLU A 232 -25.48 25.32 19.83
CA GLU A 232 -24.77 25.83 18.65
C GLU A 232 -24.81 24.80 17.50
N LEU A 233 -24.50 23.54 17.80
CA LEU A 233 -24.58 22.45 16.82
C LEU A 233 -26.01 22.27 16.28
N ARG A 234 -27.03 22.43 17.13
CA ARG A 234 -28.44 22.35 16.72
C ARG A 234 -28.83 23.44 15.73
N GLN A 235 -28.40 24.67 15.99
CA GLN A 235 -28.62 25.81 15.09
C GLN A 235 -27.95 25.60 13.74
N LEU A 236 -26.68 25.16 13.74
CA LEU A 236 -25.92 24.87 12.52
C LEU A 236 -26.58 23.75 11.69
N LEU A 237 -26.99 22.66 12.34
CA LEU A 237 -27.68 21.55 11.67
C LEU A 237 -29.04 21.99 11.10
N HIS A 238 -29.77 22.86 11.82
CA HIS A 238 -31.02 23.42 11.32
C HIS A 238 -30.77 24.22 10.04
N ILE A 239 -29.85 25.19 10.08
CA ILE A 239 -29.46 26.02 8.92
C ILE A 239 -29.05 25.15 7.73
N ALA A 240 -28.21 24.15 7.94
CA ALA A 240 -27.76 23.24 6.89
C ALA A 240 -28.93 22.48 6.23
N THR A 241 -29.93 22.06 7.01
CA THR A 241 -31.12 21.40 6.45
C THR A 241 -32.02 22.36 5.66
N THR A 242 -32.14 23.62 6.09
CA THR A 242 -32.92 24.65 5.39
C THR A 242 -32.28 25.00 4.05
N ILE A 243 -30.94 25.16 4.01
CA ILE A 243 -30.18 25.39 2.78
C ILE A 243 -30.35 24.22 1.81
N LYS A 244 -30.27 22.98 2.32
CA LYS A 244 -30.46 21.78 1.48
C LYS A 244 -31.87 21.70 0.89
N LYS A 245 -32.91 22.08 1.66
CA LYS A 245 -34.29 22.14 1.17
C LYS A 245 -34.45 23.19 0.07
N LYS A 246 -33.93 24.42 0.28
CA LYS A 246 -33.96 25.48 -0.73
C LYS A 246 -33.25 25.07 -2.01
N LYS A 247 -32.04 24.49 -1.91
CA LYS A 247 -31.30 23.98 -3.09
C LYS A 247 -32.09 22.93 -3.87
N LYS A 248 -32.83 22.07 -3.17
CA LYS A 248 -33.67 21.07 -3.82
C LYS A 248 -34.86 21.70 -4.55
N GLN A 249 -35.51 22.71 -3.94
CA GLN A 249 -36.59 23.47 -4.58
C GLN A 249 -36.10 24.16 -5.85
N PHE A 250 -34.97 24.86 -5.80
CA PHE A 250 -34.39 25.49 -7.00
C PHE A 250 -34.06 24.47 -8.10
N ALA A 251 -33.51 23.30 -7.74
CA ALA A 251 -33.22 22.26 -8.73
C ALA A 251 -34.48 21.64 -9.35
N GLU A 252 -35.59 21.54 -8.61
CA GLU A 252 -36.87 21.08 -9.14
C GLU A 252 -37.53 22.16 -10.02
N GLU A 253 -37.43 23.44 -9.63
CA GLU A 253 -37.90 24.58 -10.40
C GLU A 253 -37.15 24.70 -11.74
N ASP A 254 -35.81 24.60 -11.75
CA ASP A 254 -34.99 24.66 -12.97
C ASP A 254 -35.34 23.53 -13.96
N VAL A 255 -35.59 22.31 -13.47
CA VAL A 255 -36.01 21.17 -14.31
C VAL A 255 -37.40 21.41 -14.89
N THR A 256 -38.35 21.93 -14.10
CA THR A 256 -39.70 22.23 -14.60
C THR A 256 -39.72 23.40 -15.60
N GLN A 257 -38.84 24.39 -15.46
CA GLN A 257 -38.68 25.46 -16.43
C GLN A 257 -38.10 24.95 -17.75
N GLY A 258 -37.09 24.06 -17.70
CA GLY A 258 -36.52 23.41 -18.90
C GLY A 258 -37.54 22.55 -19.66
N VAL A 259 -38.36 21.78 -18.95
CA VAL A 259 -39.41 20.95 -19.58
C VAL A 259 -40.53 21.81 -20.18
N ARG A 260 -40.86 22.96 -19.57
CA ARG A 260 -41.84 23.91 -20.11
C ARG A 260 -41.34 24.59 -21.39
N SER A 261 -40.07 25.02 -21.45
CA SER A 261 -39.50 25.63 -22.64
C SER A 261 -39.38 24.64 -23.80
N GLU A 262 -39.05 23.37 -23.52
CA GLU A 262 -39.08 22.30 -24.53
C GLU A 262 -40.51 22.00 -25.05
N LEU A 263 -41.51 21.99 -24.17
CA LEU A 263 -42.92 21.82 -24.57
C LEU A 263 -43.45 23.01 -25.39
N GLU A 264 -43.03 24.25 -25.11
CA GLU A 264 -43.37 25.40 -25.95
C GLU A 264 -42.70 25.34 -27.32
N LEU A 265 -41.44 24.89 -27.39
CA LEU A 265 -40.73 24.67 -28.66
C LEU A 265 -41.42 23.58 -29.50
N LEU A 266 -41.83 22.47 -28.89
CA LEU A 266 -42.56 21.40 -29.58
C LEU A 266 -43.95 21.84 -30.05
N LYS A 267 -44.66 22.65 -29.25
CA LYS A 267 -45.94 23.25 -29.68
C LYS A 267 -45.77 24.21 -30.86
N LYS A 268 -44.71 25.01 -30.89
CA LYS A 268 -44.38 25.86 -32.04
C LYS A 268 -43.99 25.04 -33.28
N ALA A 269 -43.26 23.94 -33.10
CA ALA A 269 -42.87 23.04 -34.19
C ALA A 269 -44.08 22.28 -34.78
N CYS A 270 -45.05 21.88 -33.96
CA CYS A 270 -46.26 21.20 -34.42
C CYS A 270 -47.32 22.14 -35.02
N ALA A 271 -47.23 23.45 -34.76
CA ALA A 271 -48.13 24.46 -35.33
C ALA A 271 -47.68 24.99 -36.70
N ALA A 272 -46.50 24.58 -37.20
CA ALA A 272 -46.06 24.88 -38.55
C ALA A 272 -46.65 23.84 -39.52
N PRO A 273 -47.58 24.22 -40.43
CA PRO A 273 -48.06 23.29 -41.44
C PRO A 273 -46.91 22.90 -42.40
N PRO A 274 -46.82 21.64 -42.82
CA PRO A 274 -45.85 21.24 -43.83
C PRO A 274 -46.26 21.84 -45.18
N ASP A 275 -45.45 22.74 -45.72
CA ASP A 275 -45.53 23.17 -47.12
C ASP A 275 -45.14 21.99 -48.02
N PHE A 276 -46.13 21.12 -48.25
CA PHE A 276 -46.07 20.05 -49.24
C PHE A 276 -46.39 20.66 -50.60
N LYS A 277 -45.39 21.26 -51.26
CA LYS A 277 -45.51 21.59 -52.69
C LYS A 277 -45.00 20.41 -53.50
N GLN A 278 -45.97 19.72 -54.06
CA GLN A 278 -45.86 18.61 -54.99
C GLN A 278 -45.01 19.00 -56.20
N GLU A 279 -44.06 18.14 -56.52
CA GLU A 279 -43.55 17.98 -57.88
C GLU A 279 -44.74 17.74 -58.81
N LYS A 280 -44.85 18.55 -59.87
CA LYS A 280 -45.62 18.20 -61.05
C LYS A 280 -44.67 18.18 -62.23
N GLU A 281 -44.46 16.97 -62.72
CA GLU A 281 -44.07 16.64 -64.08
C GLU A 281 -45.02 17.33 -65.06
N GLU A 282 -44.46 18.16 -65.95
CA GLU A 282 -44.59 18.16 -67.43
C GLU A 282 -43.89 19.39 -68.00
#